data_AF-A0A537IHR0-F1
#
_entry.id   AF-A0A537IHR0-F1
#
_cell.length_a   1.000
_cell.length_b   1.000
_cell.length_c   1.000
_cell.angle_alpha   90.00
_cell.angle_beta   90.00
_cell.angle_gamma   90.00
#
_symmetry.space_group_name_H-M   'P 1'
#
loop_
_entity.id
_entity.type
_entity.pdbx_description
1 polymer ?
#
loop_
_entity_poly.entity_id
_entity_poly.type
_entity_poly.pdbx_seq_one_letter_code
_entity_poly.pdbx_strand_id
1 'polypeptide(L)'
;MRSILIFSMLFPLLVNGQINRSAREFAGEQVQEYIKTKLFKGSSYKPVSLGELKPFQEKRNPEIAWTIEHTFEIKEHSVSDQKAVSKTFRFQFYMDEKMKILRAETYLVN
;
A
#
# COMPACT_ATOMS: atom_id res chain seq x y z
N MET A 1 -5.14 52.68 -11.86
CA MET A 1 -4.73 51.62 -10.91
C MET A 1 -5.68 50.44 -11.08
N ARG A 2 -5.37 49.55 -12.03
CA ARG A 2 -6.23 48.43 -12.49
C ARG A 2 -5.33 47.26 -12.88
N SER A 3 -4.90 46.47 -11.90
CA SER A 3 -4.29 45.14 -12.10
C SER A 3 -3.90 44.62 -10.71
N ILE A 4 -3.76 43.31 -10.54
CA ILE A 4 -3.45 42.59 -9.28
C ILE A 4 -4.69 42.17 -8.48
N LEU A 5 -5.58 41.36 -9.07
CA LEU A 5 -6.61 40.63 -8.30
C LEU A 5 -6.94 39.24 -8.88
N ILE A 6 -6.02 38.62 -9.64
CA ILE A 6 -6.30 37.32 -10.32
C ILE A 6 -5.37 36.19 -9.85
N PHE A 7 -4.35 36.45 -9.01
CA PHE A 7 -3.35 35.43 -8.67
C PHE A 7 -3.73 34.47 -7.52
N SER A 8 -4.82 34.74 -6.80
CA SER A 8 -5.18 34.00 -5.57
C SER A 8 -6.23 32.88 -5.75
N MET A 9 -6.81 32.69 -6.93
CA MET A 9 -7.88 31.70 -7.14
C MET A 9 -7.42 30.29 -7.59
N LEU A 10 -6.14 30.09 -7.92
CA LEU A 10 -5.66 28.81 -8.48
C LEU A 10 -4.88 27.91 -7.48
N PHE A 11 -4.69 28.33 -6.23
CA PHE A 11 -3.81 27.62 -5.29
C PHE A 11 -4.40 26.48 -4.44
N PRO A 12 -5.73 26.23 -4.28
CA PRO A 12 -6.16 25.20 -3.34
C PRO A 12 -6.15 23.76 -3.89
N LEU A 13 -5.83 23.53 -5.18
CA LEU A 13 -5.93 22.19 -5.77
C LEU A 13 -4.66 21.33 -5.63
N LEU A 14 -3.49 21.91 -5.38
CA LEU A 14 -2.23 21.16 -5.29
C LEU A 14 -1.97 20.52 -3.91
N VAL A 15 -2.59 21.06 -2.85
CA VAL A 15 -2.31 20.63 -1.47
C VAL A 15 -2.88 19.24 -1.18
N ASN A 16 -4.06 18.91 -1.72
CA ASN A 16 -4.71 17.62 -1.49
C ASN A 16 -3.98 16.44 -2.15
N GLY A 17 -3.32 16.66 -3.30
CA GLY A 17 -2.54 15.63 -3.98
C GLY A 17 -1.24 15.28 -3.25
N GLN A 18 -0.60 16.27 -2.62
CA GLN A 18 0.64 16.06 -1.87
C GLN A 18 0.41 15.24 -0.59
N ILE A 19 -0.67 15.53 0.14
CA ILE A 19 -1.03 14.79 1.36
C ILE A 19 -1.33 13.32 1.07
N ASN A 20 -2.06 13.04 -0.01
CA ASN A 20 -2.41 11.66 -0.39
C ASN A 20 -1.18 10.84 -0.81
N ARG A 21 -0.19 11.49 -1.46
CA ARG A 21 1.09 10.86 -1.79
C ARG A 21 1.88 10.47 -0.55
N SER A 22 2.00 11.38 0.43
CA SER A 22 2.70 11.09 1.69
C SER A 22 2.02 9.98 2.50
N ALA A 23 0.69 9.97 2.55
CA ALA A 23 -0.06 8.89 3.22
C ALA A 23 0.14 7.53 2.54
N ARG A 24 0.15 7.49 1.21
CA ARG A 24 0.42 6.27 0.44
C ARG A 24 1.85 5.75 0.63
N GLU A 25 2.83 6.65 0.65
CA GLU A 25 4.24 6.28 0.91
C GLU A 25 4.37 5.65 2.31
N PHE A 26 3.79 6.27 3.34
CA PHE A 26 3.77 5.73 4.69
C PHE A 26 3.05 4.37 4.78
N ALA A 27 1.89 4.24 4.13
CA ALA A 27 1.18 2.96 4.04
C ALA A 27 2.04 1.88 3.36
N GLY A 28 2.80 2.24 2.33
CA GLY A 28 3.74 1.35 1.65
C GLY A 28 4.87 0.85 2.57
N GLU A 29 5.39 1.71 3.44
CA GLU A 29 6.38 1.32 4.47
C GLU A 29 5.79 0.31 5.45
N GLN A 30 4.58 0.55 5.95
CA GLN A 30 3.87 -0.35 6.85
C GLN A 30 3.61 -1.73 6.19
N VAL A 31 3.19 -1.74 4.92
CA VAL A 31 3.03 -2.98 4.13
C VAL A 31 4.34 -3.74 4.02
N GLN A 32 5.42 -3.05 3.67
CA GLN A 32 6.73 -3.70 3.56
C GLN A 32 7.19 -4.31 4.90
N GLU A 33 7.02 -3.58 5.99
CA GLU A 33 7.36 -4.07 7.33
C GLU A 33 6.52 -5.29 7.70
N TYR A 34 5.21 -5.24 7.47
CA TYR A 34 4.31 -6.35 7.75
C TYR A 34 4.67 -7.60 6.94
N ILE A 35 4.97 -7.45 5.65
CA ILE A 35 5.38 -8.58 4.79
C ILE A 35 6.66 -9.23 5.34
N LYS A 36 7.68 -8.43 5.64
CA LYS A 36 8.98 -8.92 6.12
C LYS A 36 8.91 -9.56 7.50
N THR A 37 8.02 -9.08 8.37
CA THR A 37 7.96 -9.52 9.78
C THR A 37 6.90 -10.58 10.06
N LYS A 38 5.77 -10.56 9.33
CA LYS A 38 4.60 -11.42 9.59
C LYS A 38 4.34 -12.47 8.52
N LEU A 39 4.41 -12.11 7.23
CA LEU A 39 4.02 -13.02 6.15
C LEU A 39 5.16 -13.92 5.64
N PHE A 40 6.33 -13.33 5.36
CA PHE A 40 7.44 -14.03 4.70
C PHE A 40 8.76 -13.79 5.43
N LYS A 41 8.78 -14.13 6.72
CA LYS A 41 9.95 -13.93 7.58
C LYS A 41 11.16 -14.68 7.03
N GLY A 42 12.21 -13.94 6.68
CA GLY A 42 13.47 -14.49 6.19
C GLY A 42 13.55 -14.71 4.67
N SER A 43 12.48 -14.43 3.92
CA SER A 43 12.51 -14.53 2.46
C SER A 43 12.87 -13.19 1.81
N SER A 44 13.54 -13.25 0.65
CA SER A 44 13.83 -12.04 -0.13
C SER A 44 12.56 -11.51 -0.78
N TYR A 45 12.13 -10.33 -0.34
CA TYR A 45 10.98 -9.61 -0.84
C TYR A 45 11.36 -8.57 -1.88
N LYS A 46 10.62 -8.52 -2.99
CA LYS A 46 10.72 -7.47 -4.03
C LYS A 46 9.33 -6.88 -4.32
N PRO A 47 9.09 -5.58 -4.06
CA PRO A 47 7.84 -4.95 -4.45
C PRO A 47 7.70 -4.92 -5.98
N VAL A 48 6.53 -5.26 -6.51
CA VAL A 48 6.20 -5.17 -7.94
C VAL A 48 5.34 -3.94 -8.19
N SER A 49 4.25 -3.78 -7.44
CA SER A 49 3.38 -2.62 -7.55
C SER A 49 2.67 -2.34 -6.23
N LEU A 50 2.61 -1.06 -5.86
CA LEU A 50 1.80 -0.56 -4.76
C LEU A 50 0.60 0.19 -5.35
N GLY A 51 -0.60 -0.27 -5.03
CA GLY A 51 -1.86 0.30 -5.48
C GLY A 51 -2.19 1.63 -4.80
N GLU A 52 -3.40 2.12 -5.02
CA GLU A 52 -3.88 3.35 -4.40
C GLU A 52 -4.40 3.07 -2.99
N LEU A 53 -4.14 4.02 -2.09
CA LEU A 53 -4.71 4.02 -0.76
C LEU A 53 -6.17 4.49 -0.85
N LYS A 54 -7.11 3.64 -0.43
CA LYS A 54 -8.55 3.89 -0.54
C LYS A 54 -9.20 3.81 0.83
N PRO A 55 -10.14 4.72 1.15
CA PRO A 55 -10.94 4.60 2.37
C PRO A 55 -11.80 3.33 2.30
N PHE A 56 -11.90 2.62 3.41
CA PHE A 56 -12.75 1.45 3.55
C PHE A 56 -14.15 1.88 3.99
N GLN A 57 -15.18 1.54 3.21
CA GLN A 57 -16.55 2.03 3.45
C GLN A 57 -17.50 0.95 4.00
N GLU A 58 -16.99 -0.21 4.42
CA GLU A 58 -17.84 -1.30 4.88
C GLU A 58 -18.21 -1.14 6.36
N LYS A 59 -19.50 -0.93 6.64
CA LYS A 59 -20.02 -0.75 8.02
C LYS A 59 -19.80 -1.94 8.96
N ARG A 60 -19.44 -3.11 8.43
CA ARG A 60 -19.31 -4.35 9.22
C ARG A 60 -18.01 -4.40 10.03
N ASN A 61 -16.97 -3.68 9.63
CA ASN A 61 -15.69 -3.62 10.33
C ASN A 61 -15.30 -2.16 10.57
N PRO A 62 -15.80 -1.53 11.65
CA PRO A 62 -15.53 -0.12 11.94
C PRO A 62 -14.06 0.17 12.27
N GLU A 63 -13.27 -0.86 12.59
CA GLU A 63 -11.85 -0.71 12.89
C GLU A 63 -10.99 -0.48 11.64
N ILE A 64 -11.50 -0.83 10.45
CA ILE A 64 -10.78 -0.68 9.19
C ILE A 64 -11.15 0.68 8.60
N ALA A 65 -10.16 1.56 8.50
CA ALA A 65 -10.32 2.88 7.88
C ALA A 65 -9.81 2.90 6.44
N TRP A 66 -8.77 2.12 6.13
CA TRP A 66 -8.08 2.18 4.84
C TRP A 66 -7.80 0.81 4.25
N THR A 67 -7.66 0.80 2.92
CA THR A 67 -7.19 -0.36 2.18
C THR A 67 -6.15 0.03 1.15
N ILE A 68 -5.20 -0.85 0.92
CA ILE A 68 -4.23 -0.72 -0.16
C ILE A 68 -3.93 -2.10 -0.74
N GLU A 69 -3.93 -2.18 -2.06
CA GLU A 69 -3.52 -3.39 -2.75
C GLU A 69 -2.02 -3.33 -3.01
N HIS A 70 -1.34 -4.46 -2.86
CA HIS A 70 0.09 -4.56 -3.10
C HIS A 70 0.45 -5.90 -3.73
N THR A 71 1.19 -5.82 -4.84
CA THR A 71 1.74 -6.97 -5.55
C THR A 71 3.25 -7.05 -5.32
N PHE A 72 3.75 -8.22 -4.99
CA PHE A 72 5.17 -8.43 -4.71
C PHE A 72 5.64 -9.82 -5.09
N GLU A 73 6.94 -9.95 -5.32
CA GLU A 73 7.60 -11.21 -5.57
C GLU A 73 8.37 -11.65 -4.32
N ILE A 74 8.25 -12.93 -3.99
CA ILE A 74 9.09 -13.60 -3.00
C ILE A 74 9.96 -14.63 -3.71
N LYS A 75 11.26 -14.59 -3.46
CA LYS A 75 12.17 -15.67 -3.86
C LYS A 75 12.14 -16.76 -2.79
N GLU A 76 11.61 -17.92 -3.14
CA GLU A 76 11.71 -19.13 -2.32
C GLU A 76 12.94 -19.93 -2.75
N HIS A 77 13.78 -20.29 -1.79
CA HIS A 77 14.80 -21.30 -2.00
C HIS A 77 14.14 -22.66 -1.81
N SER A 78 13.95 -23.39 -2.91
CA SER A 78 13.49 -24.77 -2.79
C SER A 78 14.60 -25.59 -2.13
N VAL A 79 14.27 -26.38 -1.10
CA VAL A 79 15.23 -27.20 -0.34
C VAL A 79 15.83 -28.31 -1.22
N SER A 80 15.25 -28.57 -2.40
CA SER A 80 15.59 -29.69 -3.28
C SER A 80 16.29 -29.30 -4.59
N ASP A 81 16.19 -28.04 -5.03
CA ASP A 81 16.78 -27.58 -6.29
C ASP A 81 17.55 -26.28 -6.08
N GLN A 82 18.79 -26.23 -6.57
CA GLN A 82 19.68 -25.06 -6.53
C GLN A 82 19.15 -23.82 -7.30
N LYS A 83 17.91 -23.85 -7.79
CA LYS A 83 17.27 -22.75 -8.49
C LYS A 83 16.31 -22.00 -7.55
N ALA A 84 16.58 -20.71 -7.35
CA ALA A 84 15.64 -19.82 -6.70
C ALA A 84 14.40 -19.65 -7.60
N VAL A 85 13.22 -20.00 -7.09
CA VAL A 85 11.96 -19.79 -7.79
C VAL A 85 11.33 -18.50 -7.25
N SER A 86 11.03 -17.55 -8.15
CA SER A 86 10.28 -16.34 -7.79
C SER A 86 8.79 -16.63 -7.92
N LYS A 87 8.01 -16.34 -6.87
CA LYS A 87 6.55 -16.40 -6.91
C LYS A 87 5.97 -15.01 -6.68
N THR A 88 5.02 -14.63 -7.51
CA THR A 88 4.30 -13.36 -7.40
C THR A 88 3.05 -13.54 -6.56
N PHE A 89 2.86 -12.64 -5.59
CA PHE A 89 1.73 -12.59 -4.69
C PHE A 89 1.03 -11.25 -4.81
N ARG A 90 -0.30 -11.28 -4.74
CA ARG A 90 -1.15 -10.09 -4.67
C ARG A 90 -1.95 -10.14 -3.38
N PHE A 91 -1.84 -9.08 -2.60
CA PHE A 91 -2.52 -8.94 -1.31
C PHE A 91 -3.28 -7.63 -1.24
N GLN A 92 -4.43 -7.66 -0.57
CA GLN A 92 -5.10 -6.47 -0.07
C GLN A 92 -4.84 -6.33 1.42
N PHE A 93 -4.33 -5.18 1.82
CA PHE A 93 -4.04 -4.82 3.20
C PHE A 93 -5.14 -3.91 3.72
N TYR A 94 -5.60 -4.20 4.94
CA TYR A 94 -6.63 -3.45 5.64
C TYR A 94 -5.98 -2.79 6.86
N MET A 95 -6.18 -1.49 7.01
CA MET A 95 -5.49 -0.66 7.99
C MET A 95 -6.46 0.14 8.85
N ASP A 96 -6.05 0.43 10.09
CA ASP A 96 -6.75 1.35 10.98
C ASP A 96 -6.53 2.82 10.58
N GLU A 97 -7.15 3.76 11.31
CA GLU A 97 -7.00 5.20 11.08
C GLU A 97 -5.55 5.71 11.18
N LYS A 98 -4.68 4.97 11.87
CA LYS A 98 -3.25 5.26 12.06
C LYS A 98 -2.37 4.54 11.03
N MET A 99 -2.96 3.96 9.98
CA MET A 99 -2.29 3.19 8.92
C MET A 99 -1.59 1.92 9.42
N LYS A 100 -1.95 1.41 10.60
CA LYS A 100 -1.45 0.13 11.08
C LYS A 100 -2.21 -0.99 10.41
N ILE A 101 -1.50 -1.98 9.89
CA ILE A 101 -2.12 -3.15 9.26
C ILE A 101 -2.81 -4.03 10.32
N LEU A 102 -4.11 -4.23 10.11
CA LEU A 102 -4.95 -5.10 10.93
C LEU A 102 -5.08 -6.51 10.31
N ARG A 103 -5.18 -6.57 8.98
CA ARG A 103 -5.42 -7.80 8.21
C ARG A 103 -4.83 -7.70 6.82
N ALA A 104 -4.44 -8.84 6.26
CA ALA A 104 -4.04 -8.98 4.88
C ALA A 104 -4.75 -10.19 4.26
N GLU A 105 -5.28 -10.02 3.05
CA GLU A 105 -5.93 -11.09 2.28
C GLU A 105 -5.24 -11.27 0.95
N THR A 106 -5.16 -12.50 0.47
CA THR A 106 -4.69 -12.80 -0.89
C THR A 106 -5.89 -13.08 -1.78
N TYR A 107 -5.83 -12.59 -3.02
CA TYR A 107 -6.78 -12.95 -4.07
C TYR A 107 -6.04 -13.74 -5.14
N LEU A 108 -6.57 -14.92 -5.48
CA LEU A 108 -6.25 -15.60 -6.73
C LEU A 108 -6.94 -14.85 -7.85
N VAL A 109 -6.16 -14.25 -8.75
CA VAL A 109 -6.69 -13.79 -10.04
C VAL A 109 -6.81 -15.04 -10.90
N ASN A 110 -8.03 -15.56 -11.06
CA ASN A 110 -8.35 -16.59 -12.04
C ASN A 110 -8.09 -16.09 -13.47
#